data_AF-A0A0A2VEC3-F1
#
_entry.id   AF-A0A0A2VEC3-F1
#
_cell.length_a   1.000
_cell.length_b   1.000
_cell.length_c   1.000
_cell.angle_alpha   90.00
_cell.angle_beta   90.00
_cell.angle_gamma   90.00
#
_symmetry.space_group_name_H-M   'P 1'
#
loop_
_entity.id
_entity.type
_entity.pdbx_description
1 polymer ?
#
loop_
_entity_poly.entity_id
_entity_poly.type
_entity_poly.pdbx_seq_one_letter_code
_entity_poly.pdbx_strand_id
1 'polypeptide(L)'
;MGKYLYLIFSFCVLLFIVGCNQESASDWQPSKDAAIESGLKQEEADRDSILSIEEYEDETFVFYEYMGGLGVANIIESEKGYVWRRSQPYTDFETGGDLAYSTSGFEIKTKTGLSASVLIGRTFVSSIKEMKLLGDGAERKLKVSGDSGFFYAIHKMPTDSVDVSPVVN
;
A
#
# COMPACT_ATOMS: atom_id res chain seq x y z
N MET A 1 -0.78 -55.14 -0.23
CA MET A 1 -1.46 -53.92 0.24
C MET A 1 -0.69 -52.63 -0.05
N GLY A 2 0.64 -52.58 0.10
CA GLY A 2 1.41 -51.34 -0.08
C GLY A 2 1.37 -50.69 -1.49
N LYS A 3 1.14 -51.45 -2.57
CA LYS A 3 1.07 -50.89 -3.93
C LYS A 3 -0.15 -49.98 -4.17
N TYR A 4 -1.26 -50.25 -3.49
CA TYR A 4 -2.47 -49.41 -3.58
C TYR A 4 -2.37 -48.17 -2.69
N LEU A 5 -1.55 -48.21 -1.63
CA LEU A 5 -1.30 -47.07 -0.75
C LEU A 5 -0.55 -45.95 -1.49
N TYR A 6 0.42 -46.29 -2.34
CA TYR A 6 1.12 -45.32 -3.20
C TYR A 6 0.19 -44.69 -4.25
N LEU A 7 -0.77 -45.45 -4.79
CA LEU A 7 -1.75 -44.92 -5.73
C LEU A 7 -2.73 -43.95 -5.05
N ILE A 8 -3.16 -44.24 -3.83
CA ILE A 8 -4.02 -43.34 -3.03
C ILE A 8 -3.26 -42.07 -2.65
N PHE A 9 -1.99 -42.19 -2.22
CA PHE A 9 -1.17 -41.03 -1.88
C PHE A 9 -0.90 -40.13 -3.11
N SER A 10 -0.60 -40.74 -4.27
CA SER A 10 -0.43 -40.02 -5.54
C SER A 10 -1.71 -39.32 -6.00
N PHE A 11 -2.88 -39.95 -5.83
CA PHE A 11 -4.17 -39.37 -6.16
C PHE A 11 -4.54 -38.19 -5.24
N CYS A 12 -4.23 -38.27 -3.94
CA CYS A 12 -4.44 -37.16 -3.01
C CYS A 12 -3.56 -35.94 -3.34
N VAL A 13 -2.31 -36.15 -3.77
CA VAL A 13 -1.41 -35.04 -4.15
C VAL A 13 -1.92 -34.31 -5.40
N LEU A 14 -2.56 -35.02 -6.35
CA LEU A 14 -3.13 -34.40 -7.56
C LEU A 14 -4.36 -33.53 -7.26
N LEU A 15 -5.10 -33.79 -6.19
CA LEU A 15 -6.24 -32.96 -5.77
C LEU A 15 -5.82 -31.62 -5.14
N PHE A 16 -4.56 -31.48 -4.71
CA PHE A 16 -4.02 -30.21 -4.18
C PHE A 16 -3.45 -29.28 -5.24
N ILE A 17 -3.37 -29.71 -6.51
CA ILE A 17 -2.80 -28.90 -7.61
C ILE A 17 -3.87 -28.10 -8.37
N VAL A 18 -5.12 -28.09 -7.89
CA VAL A 18 -6.10 -27.08 -8.31
C VAL A 18 -5.85 -25.80 -7.53
N GLY A 19 -4.64 -25.24 -7.70
CA GLY A 19 -4.35 -23.88 -7.28
C GLY A 19 -5.20 -22.93 -8.14
N CYS A 20 -6.05 -22.15 -7.49
CA CYS A 20 -6.99 -21.21 -8.08
C CYS A 20 -6.41 -20.45 -9.29
N ASN A 21 -6.76 -20.88 -10.51
CA ASN A 21 -6.69 -20.02 -11.68
C ASN A 21 -7.98 -19.20 -11.74
N GLN A 22 -8.24 -18.42 -10.69
CA GLN A 22 -9.25 -17.37 -10.74
C GLN A 22 -8.55 -16.15 -11.35
N GLU A 23 -8.49 -16.10 -12.67
CA GLU A 23 -8.57 -14.80 -13.34
C GLU A 23 -9.96 -14.26 -13.03
N SER A 24 -10.06 -13.57 -11.89
CA SER A 24 -11.26 -12.93 -11.38
C SER A 24 -11.65 -11.81 -12.34
N ALA A 25 -12.50 -12.14 -13.30
CA ALA A 25 -13.35 -11.16 -13.97
C ALA A 25 -14.23 -10.36 -12.95
N SER A 26 -14.23 -10.74 -11.66
CA SER A 26 -14.98 -10.13 -10.55
C SER A 26 -14.33 -8.91 -9.89
N ASP A 27 -13.14 -8.46 -10.31
CA ASP A 27 -12.44 -7.36 -9.60
C ASP A 27 -12.64 -5.97 -10.22
N TRP A 28 -13.17 -5.91 -11.45
CA TRP A 28 -13.47 -4.64 -12.11
C TRP A 28 -14.81 -4.09 -11.61
N GLN A 29 -14.79 -2.84 -11.16
CA GLN A 29 -15.90 -2.11 -10.58
C GLN A 29 -16.34 -0.96 -11.48
N PRO A 30 -17.62 -0.55 -11.44
CA PRO A 30 -18.15 0.48 -12.34
C PRO A 30 -17.67 1.91 -12.00
N SER A 31 -17.10 2.14 -10.81
CA SER A 31 -16.60 3.44 -10.38
C SER A 31 -15.35 3.31 -9.51
N LYS A 32 -14.58 4.40 -9.41
CA LYS A 32 -13.44 4.50 -8.48
C LYS A 32 -13.85 4.18 -7.05
N ASP A 33 -14.95 4.75 -6.57
CA ASP A 33 -15.47 4.51 -5.22
C ASP A 33 -15.80 3.02 -4.97
N ALA A 34 -16.43 2.36 -5.95
CA ALA A 34 -16.74 0.93 -5.84
C ALA A 34 -15.46 0.08 -5.85
N ALA A 35 -14.44 0.47 -6.62
CA ALA A 35 -13.13 -0.17 -6.59
C ALA A 35 -12.45 -0.02 -5.21
N ILE A 36 -12.51 1.17 -4.60
CA ILE A 36 -11.97 1.42 -3.27
C ILE A 36 -12.69 0.58 -2.21
N GLU A 37 -14.03 0.56 -2.23
CA GLU A 37 -14.83 -0.22 -1.27
C GLU A 37 -14.58 -1.72 -1.42
N SER A 38 -14.58 -2.23 -2.67
CA SER A 38 -14.25 -3.62 -2.96
C SER A 38 -12.82 -3.96 -2.52
N GLY A 39 -11.87 -3.07 -2.77
CA GLY A 39 -10.48 -3.21 -2.37
C GLY A 39 -10.33 -3.34 -0.87
N LEU A 40 -10.81 -2.36 -0.12
CA LEU A 40 -10.78 -2.39 1.36
C LEU A 40 -11.43 -3.65 1.93
N LYS A 41 -12.53 -4.12 1.34
CA LYS A 41 -13.15 -5.38 1.76
C LYS A 41 -12.25 -6.60 1.51
N GLN A 42 -11.51 -6.66 0.40
CA GLN A 42 -10.50 -7.70 0.16
C GLN A 42 -9.35 -7.62 1.17
N GLU A 43 -9.06 -6.42 1.64
CA GLU A 43 -8.04 -6.14 2.66
C GLU A 43 -8.54 -6.37 4.10
N GLU A 44 -9.82 -6.72 4.29
CA GLU A 44 -10.48 -6.79 5.61
C GLU A 44 -10.40 -5.46 6.39
N ALA A 45 -10.35 -4.35 5.66
CA ALA A 45 -10.29 -2.99 6.18
C ALA A 45 -11.61 -2.23 5.93
N ASP A 46 -11.88 -1.22 6.77
CA ASP A 46 -13.07 -0.38 6.66
C ASP A 46 -12.74 0.97 6.00
N ARG A 47 -13.76 1.70 5.54
CA ARG A 47 -13.58 3.01 4.89
C ARG A 47 -12.93 4.06 5.82
N ASP A 48 -13.17 3.93 7.12
CA ASP A 48 -12.57 4.81 8.14
C ASP A 48 -11.06 4.59 8.31
N SER A 49 -10.51 3.50 7.75
CA SER A 49 -9.06 3.26 7.72
C SER A 49 -8.31 4.09 6.67
N ILE A 50 -9.03 4.72 5.72
CA ILE A 50 -8.41 5.55 4.69
C ILE A 50 -7.80 6.79 5.35
N LEU A 51 -6.49 6.95 5.18
CA LEU A 51 -5.73 8.12 5.61
C LEU A 51 -5.82 9.24 4.57
N SER A 52 -5.67 8.89 3.29
CA SER A 52 -5.87 9.80 2.16
C SER A 52 -6.17 9.07 0.86
N ILE A 53 -6.76 9.81 -0.07
CA ILE A 53 -6.86 9.45 -1.48
C ILE A 53 -6.16 10.57 -2.25
N GLU A 54 -5.14 10.22 -3.03
CA GLU A 54 -4.31 11.17 -3.76
C GLU A 54 -4.35 10.90 -5.26
N GLU A 55 -4.41 11.95 -6.07
CA GLU A 55 -4.22 11.85 -7.52
C GLU A 55 -2.77 12.24 -7.85
N TYR A 56 -2.05 11.37 -8.54
CA TYR A 56 -0.67 11.58 -8.95
C TYR A 56 -0.48 11.11 -10.39
N GLU A 57 -0.17 12.05 -11.30
CA GLU A 57 -0.03 11.79 -12.73
C GLU A 57 -1.21 11.00 -13.33
N ASP A 58 -2.42 11.46 -13.02
CA ASP A 58 -3.70 10.88 -13.44
C ASP A 58 -4.01 9.47 -12.88
N GLU A 59 -3.25 9.03 -11.88
CA GLU A 59 -3.55 7.81 -11.11
C GLU A 59 -4.00 8.12 -9.69
N THR A 60 -5.04 7.39 -9.26
CA THR A 60 -5.56 7.47 -7.90
C THR A 60 -4.82 6.49 -7.00
N PHE A 61 -4.20 7.00 -5.94
CA PHE A 61 -3.59 6.24 -4.86
C PHE A 61 -4.43 6.34 -3.59
N VAL A 62 -4.46 5.24 -2.83
CA VAL A 62 -5.17 5.16 -1.55
C VAL A 62 -4.18 4.72 -0.49
N PHE A 63 -4.00 5.58 0.51
CA PHE A 63 -3.23 5.30 1.72
C PHE A 63 -4.21 4.93 2.82
N TYR A 64 -4.00 3.80 3.46
CA TYR A 64 -4.92 3.27 4.48
C TYR A 64 -4.18 2.52 5.58
N GLU A 65 -4.76 2.45 6.76
CA GLU A 65 -4.21 1.72 7.89
C GLU A 65 -4.83 0.33 8.02
N TYR A 66 -4.00 -0.70 8.20
CA TYR A 66 -4.49 -2.05 8.47
C TYR A 66 -3.58 -2.75 9.47
N MET A 67 -4.19 -3.27 10.55
CA MET A 67 -3.49 -3.93 11.67
C MET A 67 -2.30 -3.12 12.21
N GLY A 68 -2.41 -1.79 12.26
CA GLY A 68 -1.37 -0.89 12.76
C GLY A 68 -0.23 -0.62 11.78
N GLY A 69 -0.29 -1.17 10.55
CA GLY A 69 0.63 -0.88 9.46
C GLY A 69 0.01 0.03 8.40
N LEU A 70 0.87 0.62 7.56
CA LEU A 70 0.45 1.45 6.43
C LEU A 70 0.36 0.61 5.16
N GLY A 71 -0.81 0.63 4.52
CA GLY A 71 -1.09 0.08 3.21
C GLY A 71 -1.13 1.16 2.13
N VAL A 72 -0.68 0.80 0.93
CA VAL A 72 -0.74 1.64 -0.27
C VAL A 72 -1.31 0.83 -1.42
N ALA A 73 -2.34 1.36 -2.05
CA ALA A 73 -2.93 0.79 -3.25
C ALA A 73 -3.14 1.86 -4.32
N ASN A 74 -3.28 1.43 -5.56
CA ASN A 74 -3.66 2.29 -6.66
C ASN A 74 -4.90 1.75 -7.38
N ILE A 75 -5.69 2.66 -7.94
CA ILE A 75 -6.85 2.33 -8.77
C ILE A 75 -6.43 2.35 -10.22
N ILE A 76 -6.59 1.22 -10.89
CA ILE A 76 -6.33 1.08 -12.32
C ILE A 76 -7.63 1.27 -13.08
N GLU A 77 -7.65 2.21 -14.02
CA GLU A 77 -8.75 2.43 -14.94
C GLU A 77 -8.52 1.70 -16.27
N SER A 78 -9.58 1.13 -16.84
CA SER A 78 -9.59 0.59 -18.20
C SER A 78 -11.00 0.63 -18.80
N GLU A 79 -11.15 0.19 -20.05
CA GLU A 79 -12.47 0.02 -20.68
C GLU A 79 -13.41 -0.92 -19.90
N LYS A 80 -12.87 -1.79 -19.03
CA LYS A 80 -13.65 -2.69 -18.17
C LYS A 80 -14.15 -2.03 -16.87
N GLY A 81 -13.72 -0.80 -16.57
CA GLY A 81 -14.00 -0.09 -15.33
C GLY A 81 -12.74 0.13 -14.49
N TYR A 82 -12.89 0.04 -13.17
CA TYR A 82 -11.86 0.38 -12.18
C TYR A 82 -11.50 -0.83 -11.31
N VAL A 83 -10.22 -1.04 -11.00
CA VAL A 83 -9.81 -2.15 -10.13
C VAL A 83 -8.80 -1.68 -9.08
N TRP A 84 -8.97 -2.20 -7.86
CA TRP A 84 -8.02 -2.02 -6.76
C TRP A 84 -6.79 -2.88 -6.98
N ARG A 85 -5.61 -2.29 -6.81
CA ARG A 85 -4.37 -3.05 -6.78
C ARG A 85 -3.51 -2.60 -5.62
N ARG A 86 -3.22 -3.54 -4.71
CA ARG A 86 -2.23 -3.31 -3.66
C ARG A 86 -0.86 -3.08 -4.29
N SER A 87 -0.23 -1.95 -3.96
CA SER A 87 1.06 -1.54 -4.52
C SER A 87 2.25 -2.09 -3.72
N GLN A 88 2.07 -2.34 -2.42
CA GLN A 88 3.09 -2.93 -1.53
C GLN A 88 2.44 -3.78 -0.43
N PRO A 89 3.13 -4.80 0.12
CA PRO A 89 2.81 -5.33 1.45
C PRO A 89 2.70 -4.24 2.52
N TYR A 90 1.95 -4.53 3.59
CA TYR A 90 1.83 -3.66 4.75
C TYR A 90 3.19 -3.42 5.39
N THR A 91 3.53 -2.15 5.62
CA THR A 91 4.73 -1.78 6.36
C THR A 91 4.34 -1.42 7.78
N ASP A 92 4.75 -2.24 8.74
CA ASP A 92 4.79 -1.87 10.15
C ASP A 92 6.17 -1.26 10.46
N PHE A 93 6.18 -0.29 11.36
CA PHE A 93 7.39 0.39 11.79
C PHE A 93 7.69 -0.05 13.22
N GLU A 94 8.67 -0.95 13.37
CA GLU A 94 9.10 -1.39 14.69
C GLU A 94 9.61 -0.21 15.53
N THR A 95 9.11 -0.11 16.76
CA THR A 95 9.57 0.85 17.77
C THR A 95 10.83 0.31 18.44
N GLY A 96 11.97 0.44 17.79
CA GLY A 96 13.28 0.16 18.38
C GLY A 96 13.96 1.43 18.88
N GLY A 97 14.08 1.63 20.20
CA GLY A 97 14.85 2.72 20.82
C GLY A 97 14.16 4.09 20.89
N ASP A 98 14.93 5.15 21.15
CA ASP A 98 14.45 6.54 21.35
C ASP A 98 14.24 7.31 20.03
N LEU A 99 13.91 6.62 18.93
CA LEU A 99 13.71 7.26 17.63
C LEU A 99 12.40 8.08 17.63
N ALA A 100 12.45 9.32 17.16
CA ALA A 100 11.27 10.17 17.07
C ALA A 100 10.32 9.79 15.92
N TYR A 101 10.87 9.16 14.88
CA TYR A 101 10.15 8.66 13.71
C TYR A 101 10.99 7.63 12.95
N SER A 102 10.34 6.88 12.07
CA SER A 102 10.98 5.95 11.14
C SER A 102 10.38 6.10 9.74
N THR A 103 11.17 5.75 8.73
CA THR A 103 10.81 5.91 7.31
C THR A 103 11.21 4.69 6.52
N SER A 104 10.45 4.41 5.47
CA SER A 104 10.74 3.43 4.45
C SER A 104 10.28 3.99 3.11
N GLY A 105 10.69 3.36 2.03
CA GLY A 105 10.08 3.68 0.74
C GLY A 105 10.37 2.62 -0.29
N PHE A 106 9.63 2.71 -1.37
CA PHE A 106 9.61 1.71 -2.41
C PHE A 106 9.28 2.35 -3.75
N GLU A 107 9.72 1.71 -4.82
CA GLU A 107 9.35 2.11 -6.16
C GLU A 107 8.04 1.44 -6.56
N ILE A 108 7.19 2.21 -7.23
CA ILE A 108 5.98 1.73 -7.88
C ILE A 108 6.14 1.84 -9.38
N LYS A 109 5.71 0.79 -10.07
CA LYS A 109 5.52 0.79 -11.52
C LYS A 109 4.13 0.30 -11.85
N THR A 110 3.31 1.19 -12.37
CA THR A 110 1.90 0.91 -12.62
C THR A 110 1.72 0.35 -14.04
N LYS A 111 0.48 -0.05 -14.37
CA LYS A 111 0.17 -0.57 -15.72
C LYS A 111 0.14 0.52 -16.79
N THR A 112 -0.12 1.78 -16.41
CA THR A 112 -0.13 2.90 -17.35
C THR A 112 1.28 3.30 -17.80
N GLY A 113 2.31 2.80 -17.09
CA GLY A 113 3.71 3.15 -17.30
C GLY A 113 4.24 4.18 -16.31
N LEU A 114 3.41 4.68 -15.38
CA LEU A 114 3.87 5.51 -14.28
C LEU A 114 4.96 4.79 -13.49
N SER A 115 6.07 5.50 -13.29
CA SER A 115 7.18 5.08 -12.45
C SER A 115 7.43 6.17 -11.42
N ALA A 116 7.25 5.84 -10.15
CA ALA A 116 7.42 6.78 -9.05
C ALA A 116 7.96 6.07 -7.82
N SER A 117 8.41 6.84 -6.84
CA SER A 117 8.77 6.36 -5.52
C SER A 117 7.73 6.84 -4.51
N VAL A 118 7.46 5.98 -3.54
CA VAL A 118 6.59 6.27 -2.41
C VAL A 118 7.44 6.24 -1.16
N LEU A 119 7.53 7.39 -0.49
CA LEU A 119 8.04 7.50 0.86
C LEU A 119 6.89 7.28 1.83
N ILE A 120 7.13 6.47 2.85
CA ILE A 120 6.22 6.25 3.96
C ILE A 120 6.98 6.37 5.28
N GLY A 121 6.29 6.79 6.32
CA GLY A 121 6.89 6.86 7.64
C GLY A 121 5.88 6.97 8.75
N ARG A 122 6.35 6.79 9.98
CA ARG A 122 5.57 6.90 11.20
C ARG A 122 6.34 7.70 12.23
N THR A 123 5.71 8.68 12.86
CA THR A 123 6.25 9.31 14.06
C THR A 123 5.75 8.61 15.32
N PHE A 124 6.62 8.54 16.32
CA PHE A 124 6.32 7.99 17.64
C PHE A 124 6.15 9.10 18.69
N VAL A 125 6.30 10.36 18.28
CA VAL A 125 6.18 11.53 19.15
C VAL A 125 4.89 12.28 18.79
N SER A 126 3.91 12.24 19.69
CA SER A 126 2.57 12.77 19.45
C SER A 126 2.51 14.28 19.19
N SER A 127 3.56 15.04 19.57
CA SER A 127 3.66 16.48 19.27
C SER A 127 4.06 16.79 17.83
N ILE A 128 4.61 15.82 17.08
CA ILE A 128 4.98 16.01 15.68
C ILE A 128 3.71 15.89 14.82
N LYS A 129 3.30 16.99 14.20
CA LYS A 129 2.10 17.07 13.36
C LYS A 129 2.39 17.25 11.87
N GLU A 130 3.59 17.67 11.54
CA GLU A 130 4.06 17.88 10.17
C GLU A 130 5.50 17.42 10.04
N MET A 131 5.80 16.82 8.89
CA MET A 131 7.16 16.55 8.43
C MET A 131 7.46 17.46 7.24
N LYS A 132 8.72 17.80 7.00
CA LYS A 132 9.17 18.40 5.75
C LYS A 132 9.85 17.34 4.89
N LEU A 133 9.59 17.38 3.58
CA LEU A 133 10.21 16.58 2.55
C LEU A 133 11.16 17.44 1.74
N LEU A 134 12.39 16.95 1.56
CA LEU A 134 13.47 17.59 0.84
C LEU A 134 14.02 16.65 -0.23
N GLY A 135 14.62 17.21 -1.27
CA GLY A 135 15.31 16.44 -2.33
C GLY A 135 14.44 16.09 -3.54
N ASP A 136 13.13 16.28 -3.48
CA ASP A 136 12.18 16.04 -4.58
C ASP A 136 11.80 17.30 -5.38
N GLY A 137 12.49 18.42 -5.13
CA GLY A 137 12.24 19.71 -5.75
C GLY A 137 12.12 20.81 -4.69
N ALA A 138 11.01 21.55 -4.72
CA ALA A 138 10.69 22.51 -3.66
C ALA A 138 10.30 21.76 -2.38
N GLU A 139 10.67 22.31 -1.22
CA GLU A 139 10.28 21.75 0.08
C GLU A 139 8.76 21.57 0.16
N ARG A 140 8.33 20.36 0.51
CA ARG A 140 6.92 20.04 0.74
C ARG A 140 6.68 19.72 2.20
N LYS A 141 5.52 20.13 2.72
CA LYS A 141 5.05 19.72 4.05
C LYS A 141 4.18 18.48 3.91
N LEU A 142 4.49 17.47 4.70
CA LEU A 142 3.72 16.23 4.81
C LEU A 142 2.93 16.27 6.11
N LYS A 143 1.62 16.09 6.00
CA LYS A 143 0.75 16.01 7.17
C LYS A 143 0.95 14.67 7.87
N VAL A 144 1.06 14.69 9.20
CA VAL A 144 0.99 13.48 10.01
C VAL A 144 -0.47 13.12 10.27
N SER A 145 -0.83 11.88 9.98
CA SER A 145 -2.17 11.34 10.13
C SER A 145 -2.47 11.09 11.61
N GLY A 146 -3.24 12.00 12.20
CA GLY A 146 -3.91 11.83 13.50
C GLY A 146 -3.13 11.05 14.55
N ASP A 147 -3.78 10.03 15.10
CA ASP A 147 -3.27 9.18 16.17
C ASP A 147 -2.36 8.04 15.65
N SER A 148 -2.45 7.69 14.36
CA SER A 148 -1.62 6.64 13.77
C SER A 148 -0.16 7.07 13.61
N GLY A 149 0.07 8.38 13.45
CA GLY A 149 1.39 8.96 13.30
C GLY A 149 1.97 8.78 11.89
N PHE A 150 1.19 8.27 10.93
CA PHE A 150 1.67 8.01 9.58
C PHE A 150 1.80 9.28 8.75
N PHE A 151 2.85 9.35 7.94
CA PHE A 151 3.04 10.35 6.89
C PHE A 151 3.59 9.66 5.64
N TYR A 152 3.34 10.25 4.47
CA TYR A 152 3.70 9.64 3.20
C TYR A 152 3.80 10.70 2.10
N ALA A 153 4.48 10.34 1.01
CA ALA A 153 4.58 11.17 -0.19
C ALA A 153 4.86 10.31 -1.42
N ILE A 154 4.22 10.67 -2.54
CA ILE A 154 4.61 10.18 -3.87
C ILE A 154 5.56 11.20 -4.50
N HIS A 155 6.66 10.73 -5.08
CA HIS A 155 7.68 11.57 -5.72
C HIS A 155 8.41 10.86 -6.88
N LYS A 156 9.14 11.62 -7.71
CA LYS A 156 9.89 11.08 -8.87
C LYS A 156 11.32 10.65 -8.55
N MET A 157 11.85 11.12 -7.43
CA MET A 157 13.23 10.87 -7.05
C MET A 157 13.39 9.48 -6.43
N PRO A 158 14.54 8.81 -6.57
CA PRO A 158 14.84 7.59 -5.81
C PRO A 158 14.64 7.79 -4.30
N THR A 159 14.14 6.77 -3.61
CA THR A 159 13.82 6.85 -2.16
C THR A 159 15.02 7.28 -1.30
N ASP A 160 16.23 6.86 -1.67
CA ASP A 160 17.48 7.18 -0.96
C ASP A 160 18.00 8.60 -1.25
N SER A 161 17.35 9.34 -2.14
CA SER A 161 17.72 10.70 -2.53
C SER A 161 16.82 11.80 -1.95
N VAL A 162 15.79 11.41 -1.18
CA VAL A 162 14.93 12.32 -0.45
C VAL A 162 15.22 12.23 1.06
N ASP A 163 14.97 13.34 1.76
CA ASP A 163 15.12 13.40 3.21
C ASP A 163 13.84 13.92 3.85
N VAL A 164 13.56 13.45 5.07
CA VAL A 164 12.44 13.93 5.87
C VAL A 164 12.84 14.20 7.30
N SER A 165 12.29 15.28 7.83
CA SER A 165 12.49 15.66 9.23
C SER A 165 11.26 16.37 9.80
N PRO A 166 11.08 16.39 11.13
CA PRO A 166 9.97 17.09 11.76
C PRO A 166 10.02 18.60 11.51
N VAL A 167 8.87 19.22 11.33
CA VAL A 167 8.76 20.68 11.37
C VAL A 167 8.78 21.10 12.85
N VAL A 168 9.87 21.74 13.28
CA VAL A 168 9.99 22.31 14.62
C VAL A 168 9.41 23.72 14.58
N ASN A 169 8.34 23.95 15.34
CA ASN A 169 7.82 25.29 15.61
C ASN A 169 8.59 25.97 16.74
#